data_AF-A0A2V1N1D9-F1
#
_entry.id   AF-A0A2V1N1D9-F1
#
_cell.length_a   1.000
_cell.length_b   1.000
_cell.length_c   1.000
_cell.angle_alpha   90.00
_cell.angle_beta   90.00
_cell.angle_gamma   90.00
#
_symmetry.space_group_name_H-M   'P 1'
#
loop_
_entity.id
_entity.type
_entity.pdbx_description
1 polymer ?
#
loop_
_entity_poly.entity_id
_entity_poly.type
_entity_poly.pdbx_seq_one_letter_code
_entity_poly.pdbx_strand_id
1 'polypeptide(L)' 'MNQRENWLLEQISGLEKQATDFKTRAYFHQLKDLVDEQYRRIEQTEDEIDGRAWNPSEW' A
#
# COMPACT_ATOMS: atom_id res chain seq x y z
N MET A 1 5.21 -2.41 -6.66
CA MET A 1 5.16 -3.02 -5.32
C MET A 1 6.48 -3.71 -4.96
N ASN A 2 7.18 -3.24 -3.92
CA ASN A 2 8.49 -3.75 -3.48
C ASN A 2 8.38 -4.88 -2.45
N GLN A 3 9.52 -5.50 -2.09
CA GLN A 3 9.57 -6.65 -1.19
C GLN A 3 8.95 -6.38 0.19
N ARG A 4 9.14 -5.17 0.75
CA ARG A 4 8.59 -4.80 2.07
C ARG A 4 7.07 -4.66 2.03
N GLU A 5 6.56 -4.14 0.91
CA GLU A 5 5.12 -3.94 0.69
C GLU A 5 4.40 -5.29 0.59
N ASN A 6 4.96 -6.20 -0.20
CA ASN A 6 4.45 -7.58 -0.31
C ASN A 6 4.49 -8.29 1.05
N TRP A 7 5.61 -8.17 1.78
CA TRP A 7 5.75 -8.78 3.09
C TRP A 7 4.67 -8.30 4.07
N LEU A 8 4.38 -6.99 4.12
CA LEU A 8 3.37 -6.44 5.02
C LEU A 8 1.96 -6.95 4.66
N LEU A 9 1.60 -6.95 3.37
CA LEU A 9 0.30 -7.44 2.91
C LEU A 9 0.12 -8.95 3.19
N GLU A 10 1.21 -9.73 3.12
CA GLU A 10 1.21 -11.13 3.51
C GLU A 10 0.99 -11.31 5.02
N GLN A 11 1.61 -10.48 5.87
CA GLN A 11 1.39 -10.53 7.32
C GLN A 11 -0.07 -10.22 7.66
N ILE A 12 -0.64 -9.17 7.06
CA ILE A 12 -2.04 -8.79 7.27
C ILE A 12 -2.97 -9.92 6.82
N SER A 13 -2.71 -10.51 5.65
CA SER A 13 -3.50 -11.65 5.14
C SER A 13 -3.36 -12.89 6.05
N GLY A 14 -2.18 -13.10 6.65
CA GLY A 14 -1.94 -14.17 7.63
C GLY A 14 -2.75 -13.96 8.92
N LEU A 15 -2.83 -12.74 9.41
CA LEU A 15 -3.63 -12.37 10.58
C LEU A 15 -5.14 -12.45 10.30
N GLU A 16 -5.59 -12.02 9.13
CA GLU A 16 -6.99 -12.15 8.67
C GLU A 16 -7.45 -13.62 8.69
N LYS A 17 -6.60 -14.54 8.20
CA LYS A 17 -6.88 -15.99 8.19
C LYS A 17 -6.93 -16.60 9.59
N GLN A 18 -6.15 -16.05 10.54
CA GLN A 18 -6.14 -16.51 11.93
C GLN A 18 -7.31 -15.95 12.75
N ALA A 19 -7.96 -14.88 12.28
CA ALA A 19 -9.08 -14.27 12.97
C ALA A 19 -10.30 -15.21 13.04
N THR A 20 -10.73 -15.50 14.27
CA THR A 20 -11.84 -16.40 14.58
C THR A 20 -13.19 -15.68 14.61
N ASP A 21 -13.21 -14.40 14.99
CA ASP A 21 -14.41 -13.57 14.98
C ASP A 21 -14.48 -12.66 13.75
N PHE A 22 -15.71 -12.35 13.36
CA PHE A 22 -16.00 -11.53 12.19
C PHE A 22 -15.40 -10.12 12.26
N LYS A 23 -15.42 -9.48 13.44
CA LYS A 23 -14.96 -8.09 13.58
C LYS A 23 -13.47 -8.00 13.32
N THR A 24 -12.70 -8.91 13.92
CA THR A 24 -11.26 -8.98 13.73
C THR A 24 -10.89 -9.32 12.28
N ARG A 25 -11.62 -10.25 11.64
CA ARG A 25 -11.41 -10.54 10.22
C ARG A 25 -11.69 -9.33 9.34
N ALA A 26 -12.82 -8.66 9.54
CA ALA A 26 -13.19 -7.46 8.78
C ALA A 26 -12.19 -6.31 8.99
N TYR A 27 -11.63 -6.18 10.19
CA TYR A 27 -10.56 -5.23 10.48
C TYR A 27 -9.33 -5.51 9.61
N PHE A 28 -8.81 -6.74 9.60
CA PHE A 28 -7.63 -7.06 8.78
C PHE A 28 -7.90 -6.95 7.29
N HIS A 29 -9.11 -7.29 6.85
CA HIS A 29 -9.53 -7.09 5.48
C HIS A 29 -9.42 -5.61 5.06
N GLN A 30 -10.00 -4.71 5.85
CA GLN A 30 -9.94 -3.27 5.56
C GLN A 30 -8.56 -2.66 5.77
N LEU A 31 -7.78 -3.18 6.72
CA LEU A 31 -6.40 -2.77 6.89
C LEU A 31 -5.57 -3.10 5.64
N LYS A 32 -5.81 -4.26 5.01
CA LYS A 32 -5.15 -4.64 3.77
C LYS A 32 -5.47 -3.67 2.65
N ASP A 33 -6.75 -3.36 2.45
CA ASP A 33 -7.21 -2.40 1.45
C ASP A 33 -6.58 -1.00 1.67
N LEU A 34 -6.55 -0.55 2.92
CA LEU A 34 -5.92 0.73 3.28
C LEU A 34 -4.43 0.76 2.94
N VAL A 35 -3.70 -0.31 3.27
CA VAL A 35 -2.25 -0.40 3.03
C VAL A 35 -1.94 -0.42 1.54
N ASP A 36 -2.71 -1.19 0.74
CA ASP A 36 -2.57 -1.23 -0.72
C ASP A 36 -2.79 0.17 -1.33
N GLU A 37 -3.81 0.88 -0.87
CA GLU A 37 -4.08 2.26 -1.26
C GLU A 37 -2.93 3.22 -0.93
N GLN A 38 -2.30 3.08 0.25
CA GLN A 38 -1.16 3.91 0.63
C GLN A 38 0.03 3.68 -0.30
N TYR A 39 0.32 2.44 -0.68
CA TYR A 39 1.42 2.16 -1.60
C TYR A 39 1.17 2.76 -2.98
N ARG A 40 -0.05 2.66 -3.50
CA ARG A 40 -0.41 3.32 -4.76
C ARG A 40 -0.23 4.84 -4.71
N ARG A 41 -0.56 5.47 -3.58
CA ARG A 41 -0.38 6.93 -3.40
C ARG A 41 1.07 7.35 -3.35
N ILE A 42 1.92 6.53 -2.72
CA ILE A 42 3.36 6.77 -2.67
C ILE A 42 3.93 6.71 -4.09
N GLU A 43 3.62 5.65 -4.84
CA GLU A 43 4.06 5.48 -6.25
C GLU A 43 3.60 6.66 -7.11
N GLN A 44 2.32 7.06 -7.03
CA GLN A 44 1.82 8.23 -7.75
C GLN A 44 2.53 9.53 -7.37
N THR A 45 2.87 9.72 -6.09
CA THR A 45 3.58 10.91 -5.62
C THR A 45 5.02 10.94 -6.11
N GLU A 46 5.69 9.79 -6.13
CA GLU A 46 7.05 9.65 -6.68
C GLU A 46 7.05 9.97 -8.19
N ASP A 47 6.10 9.40 -8.95
CA ASP A 47 5.93 9.68 -10.37
C ASP A 47 5.64 11.17 -10.66
N GLU A 48 4.80 11.82 -9.83
CA GLU A 48 4.51 13.25 -9.96
C GLU A 48 5.75 14.13 -9.71
N ILE A 49 6.57 13.76 -8.72
CA ILE A 49 7.81 14.47 -8.40
C ILE A 49 8.80 14.32 -9.55
N ASP A 50 8.98 13.10 -10.07
CA ASP A 50 9.89 12.82 -11.19
C ASP A 50 9.44 13.52 -12.48
N GLY A 51 8.14 13.53 -12.78
CA GLY A 51 7.59 14.24 -13.93
C GLY A 51 7.77 15.77 -13.86
N ARG A 52 7.70 16.36 -12.66
CA ARG A 52 7.98 17.78 -12.45
C ARG A 52 9.49 18.08 -12.53
N ALA A 53 10.32 17.19 -11.99
CA ALA A 53 11.77 17.34 -12.05
C ALA A 53 12.30 17.24 -13.49
N TRP A 54 11.64 16.46 -14.34
CA TRP A 54 11.92 16.36 -15.77
C TRP A 54 11.16 17.41 -16.58
N ASN A 55 10.98 18.65 -16.09
CA ASN A 55 10.40 19.73 -16.86
C ASN A 55 11.47 20.48 -17.68
N PRO A 56 11.53 20.29 -19.02
CA PRO A 56 12.58 20.88 -19.81
C PRO A 56 12.46 22.40 -20.03
N SER A 57 11.50 23.08 -19.40
CA SER A 57 11.41 24.54 -19.45
C SER A 57 12.07 25.24 -18.27
N GLU A 58 12.54 24.50 -17.25
CA GLU A 58 13.18 25.07 -16.04
C GLU A 58 14.70 24.78 -15.91
N TRP A 59 15.34 24.25 -16.97
CA TRP A 59 16.80 24.11 -17.09
C TRP A 59 17.37 25.07 -18.14
#